data_AF-A0A176RYE2-F1
#
_entry.id   AF-A0A176RYE2-F1
#
_cell.length_a   1.000
_cell.length_b   1.000
_cell.length_c   1.000
_cell.angle_alpha   90.00
_cell.angle_beta   90.00
_cell.angle_gamma   90.00
#
_symmetry.space_group_name_H-M   'P 1'
#
loop_
_entity.id
_entity.type
_entity.pdbx_description
1 polymer ?
#
loop_
_entity_poly.entity_id
_entity_poly.type
_entity_poly.pdbx_seq_one_letter_code
_entity_poly.pdbx_strand_id
1 'polypeptide(L)'
;RSADSSYLAGPDDIYVSPSQIRRFNLRTGDTVSGKIRPPKEGERYFALLKVNQINFEDPELAKHKVLFENLTPLFANRRLNLELGNGSQEDLTPRIIDLIAPIGKGQRGLIVSPPKSGKTMMLQNIAQSIAINHPECYLVVLLIDERPEEVTEMMRSVQGEVVSSTFDEPATIDLGLNNLATCVTNGVVE
;
A
#
# COMPACT_ATOMS: atom_id res chain seq x y z
N ARG A 1 12.74 -3.95 2.58
CA ARG A 1 12.59 -3.26 1.28
C ARG A 1 11.91 -1.92 1.53
N SER A 2 12.35 -0.88 0.82
CA SER A 2 11.82 0.48 0.98
C SER A 2 10.64 0.73 0.04
N ALA A 3 9.64 1.49 0.50
CA ALA A 3 8.56 2.00 -0.34
C ALA A 3 9.10 2.98 -1.40
N ASP A 4 10.11 3.79 -1.05
CA ASP A 4 10.75 4.76 -1.96
C ASP A 4 11.41 4.10 -3.19
N SER A 5 11.76 2.82 -3.06
CA SER A 5 12.36 2.03 -4.14
C SER A 5 11.35 1.07 -4.77
N SER A 6 10.04 1.36 -4.67
CA SER A 6 8.96 0.48 -5.11
C SER A 6 9.16 -0.96 -4.64
N TYR A 7 9.64 -1.15 -3.42
CA TYR A 7 9.96 -2.47 -2.88
C TYR A 7 10.86 -3.37 -3.73
N LEU A 8 11.73 -2.77 -4.55
CA LEU A 8 12.76 -3.47 -5.27
C LEU A 8 13.93 -3.81 -4.33
N ALA A 9 14.71 -4.81 -4.73
CA ALA A 9 15.90 -5.19 -3.98
C ALA A 9 16.95 -4.07 -4.11
N GLY A 10 17.43 -3.58 -2.98
CA GLY A 10 18.37 -2.47 -2.92
C GLY A 10 19.64 -2.80 -2.11
N PRO A 11 20.73 -2.05 -2.31
CA PRO A 11 21.92 -2.18 -1.47
C PRO A 11 21.65 -1.81 -0.01
N ASP A 12 20.66 -0.94 0.24
CA ASP A 12 20.26 -0.47 1.56
C ASP A 12 19.24 -1.39 2.25
N ASP A 13 18.97 -2.57 1.69
CA ASP A 13 18.08 -3.54 2.31
C ASP A 13 18.61 -4.00 3.67
N ILE A 14 17.68 -4.16 4.61
CA ILE A 14 17.98 -4.59 5.97
C ILE A 14 17.81 -6.10 6.06
N TYR A 15 18.89 -6.78 6.42
CA TYR A 15 18.91 -8.19 6.74
C TYR A 15 18.14 -8.46 8.04
N VAL A 16 17.19 -9.40 7.94
CA VAL A 16 16.44 -9.94 9.08
C VAL A 16 16.84 -11.41 9.27
N SER A 17 17.29 -11.75 10.48
CA SER A 17 17.77 -13.09 10.77
C SER A 17 16.61 -14.11 10.87
N PRO A 18 16.83 -15.40 10.49
CA PRO A 18 15.82 -16.45 10.67
C PRO A 18 15.31 -16.58 12.11
N SER A 19 16.17 -16.29 13.10
CA SER A 19 15.81 -16.28 14.52
C SER A 19 14.79 -15.18 14.85
N GLN A 20 14.93 -13.99 14.26
CA GLN A 20 13.96 -12.89 14.42
C GLN A 20 12.65 -13.21 13.73
N ILE A 21 12.71 -13.77 12.52
CA ILE A 21 11.53 -14.22 11.76
C ILE A 21 10.72 -15.21 12.61
N ARG A 22 11.36 -16.24 13.16
CA ARG A 22 10.69 -17.22 14.02
C ARG A 22 10.19 -16.63 15.34
N ARG A 23 10.97 -15.76 15.99
CA ARG A 23 10.62 -15.18 17.29
C ARG A 23 9.36 -14.32 17.25
N PHE A 24 9.17 -13.56 16.17
CA PHE A 24 8.03 -12.67 16.00
C PHE A 24 6.99 -13.18 15.00
N ASN A 25 7.16 -14.42 14.52
CA ASN A 25 6.30 -15.03 13.50
C ASN A 25 6.15 -14.17 12.23
N LEU A 26 7.24 -13.50 11.82
CA LEU A 26 7.24 -12.56 10.70
C LEU A 26 6.95 -13.27 9.37
N ARG A 27 6.27 -12.55 8.49
CA ARG A 27 5.91 -12.98 7.15
C ARG A 27 6.32 -11.94 6.12
N THR A 28 6.37 -12.38 4.87
CA THR A 28 6.45 -11.45 3.75
C THR A 28 5.24 -10.53 3.77
N GLY A 29 5.48 -9.21 3.75
CA GLY A 29 4.44 -8.19 3.89
C GLY A 29 4.49 -7.44 5.21
N ASP A 30 5.10 -8.00 6.25
CA ASP A 30 5.19 -7.32 7.54
C ASP A 30 6.09 -6.08 7.46
N THR A 31 5.53 -4.95 7.85
CA THR A 31 6.25 -3.69 8.01
C THR A 31 6.97 -3.71 9.36
N VAL A 32 8.29 -3.80 9.33
CA VAL A 32 9.12 -3.90 10.54
C VAL A 32 9.91 -2.62 10.76
N SER A 33 9.70 -1.98 11.91
CA SER A 33 10.50 -0.82 12.34
C SER A 33 11.37 -1.20 13.54
N GLY A 34 12.60 -0.67 13.58
CA GLY A 34 13.54 -1.10 14.61
C GLY A 34 14.91 -0.46 14.53
N LYS A 35 15.75 -0.77 15.51
CA LYS A 35 17.16 -0.36 15.51
C LYS A 35 17.94 -1.24 14.54
N ILE A 36 18.68 -0.61 13.64
CA ILE A 36 19.59 -1.29 12.71
C ILE A 36 21.05 -1.09 13.13
N ARG A 37 21.94 -1.92 12.59
CA ARG A 37 23.39 -1.73 12.68
C ARG A 37 24.03 -1.80 11.29
N PRO A 38 25.16 -1.11 11.06
CA PRO A 38 25.92 -1.26 9.83
C PRO A 38 26.47 -2.68 9.66
N PRO A 39 26.76 -3.09 8.41
CA PRO A 39 27.42 -4.36 8.12
C PRO A 39 28.80 -4.44 8.79
N LYS A 40 29.15 -5.61 9.31
CA LYS A 40 30.51 -5.93 9.76
C LYS A 40 31.36 -6.40 8.58
N GLU A 41 32.67 -6.57 8.81
CA GLU A 41 33.56 -7.19 7.82
C GLU A 41 32.98 -8.53 7.32
N GLY A 42 32.81 -8.65 6.00
CA GLY A 42 32.21 -9.82 5.35
C GLY A 42 30.69 -9.78 5.17
N GLU A 43 29.97 -8.81 5.76
CA GLU A 43 28.53 -8.61 5.56
C GLU A 43 28.27 -7.57 4.46
N ARG A 44 27.22 -7.78 3.65
CA ARG A 44 26.84 -6.86 2.56
C ARG A 44 25.72 -5.88 2.93
N TYR A 45 24.91 -6.21 3.93
CA TYR A 45 23.65 -5.52 4.23
C TYR A 45 23.65 -4.99 5.67
N PHE A 46 22.88 -3.93 5.92
CA PHE A 46 22.52 -3.55 7.29
C PHE A 46 21.79 -4.70 7.98
N ALA A 47 21.92 -4.84 9.29
CA ALA A 47 21.24 -5.90 10.03
C ALA A 47 20.29 -5.33 11.08
N LEU A 48 19.11 -5.92 11.20
CA LEU A 48 18.15 -5.56 12.24
C LEU A 48 18.68 -6.01 13.61
N LEU A 49 18.86 -5.07 14.54
CA LEU A 49 19.33 -5.35 15.90
C LEU A 49 18.16 -5.65 16.85
N LYS A 50 17.13 -4.79 16.82
CA LYS A 50 15.96 -4.88 17.69
C LYS A 50 14.72 -4.43 16.92
N VAL A 51 13.69 -5.26 16.94
CA VAL A 51 12.34 -4.91 16.47
C VAL A 51 11.68 -4.02 17.51
N ASN A 52 11.18 -2.86 17.08
CA ASN A 52 10.41 -1.94 17.91
C ASN A 52 8.92 -2.01 17.60
N GLN A 53 8.53 -2.13 16.33
CA GLN A 53 7.14 -2.27 15.91
C GLN A 53 7.02 -3.25 14.72
N ILE A 54 5.85 -3.86 14.61
CA ILE A 54 5.43 -4.70 13.47
C ILE A 54 4.04 -4.21 13.04
N ASN A 55 3.86 -3.88 11.77
CA ASN A 55 2.61 -3.35 11.20
C ASN A 55 2.03 -2.18 12.04
N PHE A 56 2.93 -1.26 12.42
CA PHE A 56 2.62 -0.06 13.23
C PHE A 56 2.19 -0.32 14.69
N GLU A 57 2.26 -1.57 15.15
CA GLU A 57 1.87 -2.00 16.50
C GLU A 57 3.03 -2.60 17.31
N ASP A 58 2.79 -2.87 18.60
CA ASP A 58 3.76 -3.54 19.46
C ASP A 58 4.04 -4.97 18.96
N PRO A 59 5.31 -5.40 18.86
CA PRO A 59 5.69 -6.71 18.34
C PRO A 59 5.09 -7.90 19.10
N GLU A 60 4.68 -7.73 20.36
CA GLU A 60 4.04 -8.79 21.13
C GLU A 60 2.59 -9.05 20.67
N LEU A 61 1.89 -8.05 20.12
CA LEU A 61 0.54 -8.21 19.58
C LEU A 61 0.54 -9.01 18.28
N ALA A 62 1.58 -8.84 17.44
CA ALA A 62 1.72 -9.54 16.16
C ALA A 62 1.70 -11.07 16.30
N LYS A 63 2.13 -11.62 17.45
CA LYS A 63 2.17 -13.07 17.68
C LYS A 63 0.79 -13.73 17.78
N HIS A 64 -0.24 -12.94 18.10
CA HIS A 64 -1.59 -13.43 18.34
C HIS A 64 -2.57 -13.08 17.21
N LYS A 65 -2.09 -12.49 16.11
CA LYS A 65 -2.92 -12.09 14.98
C LYS A 65 -3.52 -13.30 14.27
N VAL A 66 -4.76 -13.13 13.83
CA VAL A 66 -5.44 -14.10 12.97
C VAL A 66 -4.96 -13.84 11.55
N LEU A 67 -4.58 -14.91 10.86
CA LEU A 67 -4.07 -14.81 9.50
C LEU A 67 -5.18 -14.31 8.57
N PHE A 68 -4.83 -13.51 7.59
CA PHE A 68 -5.76 -12.96 6.61
C PHE A 68 -6.60 -14.06 5.94
N GLU A 69 -5.97 -15.19 5.60
CA GLU A 69 -6.60 -16.37 5.00
C GLU A 69 -7.67 -17.01 5.90
N ASN A 70 -7.59 -16.80 7.22
CA ASN A 70 -8.51 -17.33 8.21
C ASN A 70 -9.63 -16.34 8.59
N LEU A 71 -9.57 -15.10 8.09
CA LEU A 71 -10.62 -14.11 8.33
C LEU A 71 -11.90 -14.52 7.58
N THR A 72 -13.06 -14.27 8.19
CA THR A 72 -14.34 -14.55 7.55
C THR A 72 -14.66 -13.43 6.57
N PRO A 73 -14.81 -13.71 5.26
CA PRO A 73 -15.15 -12.69 4.28
C PRO A 73 -16.59 -12.22 4.50
N LEU A 74 -16.77 -10.90 4.60
CA LEU A 74 -18.07 -10.25 4.71
C LEU A 74 -18.23 -9.20 3.62
N PHE A 75 -19.48 -8.90 3.26
CA PHE A 75 -19.78 -7.75 2.41
C PHE A 75 -19.42 -6.44 3.14
N ALA A 76 -19.10 -5.42 2.35
CA ALA A 76 -18.81 -4.10 2.88
C ALA A 76 -20.02 -3.58 3.68
N ASN A 77 -19.80 -3.33 4.97
CA ASN A 77 -20.83 -2.85 5.90
C ASN A 77 -20.58 -1.41 6.38
N ARG A 78 -19.41 -0.85 6.04
CA ARG A 78 -19.03 0.53 6.34
C ARG A 78 -18.77 1.25 5.03
N ARG A 79 -19.54 2.30 4.77
CA ARG A 79 -19.38 3.15 3.58
C ARG A 79 -18.11 4.00 3.71
N LEU A 80 -17.43 4.19 2.59
CA LEU A 80 -16.41 5.22 2.41
C LEU A 80 -17.08 6.39 1.70
N ASN A 81 -17.28 7.49 2.42
CA ASN A 81 -17.90 8.68 1.84
C ASN A 81 -16.82 9.46 1.09
N LEU A 82 -17.05 9.72 -0.19
CA LEU A 82 -16.08 10.40 -1.04
C LEU A 82 -16.39 11.90 -1.19
N GLU A 83 -17.66 12.31 -1.07
CA GLU A 83 -18.02 13.73 -1.06
C GLU A 83 -17.24 14.51 0.00
N LEU A 84 -16.54 15.55 -0.44
CA LEU A 84 -15.78 16.47 0.42
C LEU A 84 -16.68 17.58 0.99
N GLY A 85 -17.76 17.93 0.29
CA GLY A 85 -18.74 18.92 0.74
C GLY A 85 -18.22 20.37 0.70
N ASN A 86 -17.11 20.61 -0.03
CA ASN A 86 -16.47 21.92 -0.14
C ASN A 86 -17.02 22.77 -1.30
N GLY A 87 -17.87 22.19 -2.15
CA GLY A 87 -18.48 22.86 -3.30
C GLY A 87 -17.52 23.11 -4.47
N SER A 88 -16.33 22.51 -4.46
CA SER A 88 -15.36 22.63 -5.55
C SER A 88 -15.80 21.82 -6.78
N GLN A 89 -15.24 22.13 -7.95
CA GLN A 89 -15.58 21.39 -9.17
C GLN A 89 -15.01 19.96 -9.15
N GLU A 90 -13.89 19.76 -8.47
CA GLU A 90 -13.24 18.47 -8.28
C GLU A 90 -14.14 17.52 -7.46
N ASP A 91 -14.91 18.05 -6.51
CA ASP A 91 -15.85 17.30 -5.66
C ASP A 91 -17.07 16.77 -6.45
N LEU A 92 -17.30 17.20 -7.69
CA LEU A 92 -18.37 16.65 -8.53
C LEU A 92 -18.17 15.16 -8.83
N THR A 93 -16.93 14.73 -9.07
CA THR A 93 -16.63 13.32 -9.40
C THR A 93 -16.90 12.39 -8.21
N PRO A 94 -16.33 12.65 -7.01
CA PRO A 94 -16.66 11.91 -5.78
C PRO A 94 -18.16 11.83 -5.49
N ARG A 95 -18.87 12.95 -5.62
CA ARG A 95 -20.32 13.03 -5.37
C ARG A 95 -21.13 12.14 -6.32
N ILE A 96 -20.79 12.13 -7.61
CA ILE A 96 -21.44 11.26 -8.59
C ILE A 96 -21.19 9.79 -8.26
N ILE A 97 -19.97 9.43 -7.87
CA ILE A 97 -19.63 8.06 -7.44
C ILE A 97 -20.47 7.67 -6.21
N ASP A 98 -20.56 8.55 -5.22
CA ASP A 98 -21.35 8.31 -4.00
C ASP A 98 -22.85 8.08 -4.28
N LEU A 99 -23.39 8.68 -5.34
CA LEU A 99 -24.79 8.51 -5.72
C LEU A 99 -25.04 7.24 -6.55
N ILE A 100 -24.13 6.93 -7.48
CA ILE A 100 -24.36 5.88 -8.48
C ILE A 100 -23.74 4.54 -8.07
N ALA A 101 -22.54 4.58 -7.49
CA ALA A 101 -21.73 3.40 -7.19
C ALA A 101 -20.97 3.60 -5.86
N PRO A 102 -21.68 3.63 -4.71
CA PRO A 102 -21.07 3.88 -3.41
C PRO A 102 -20.00 2.81 -3.08
N ILE A 103 -18.87 3.27 -2.56
CA ILE A 103 -17.73 2.43 -2.20
C ILE A 103 -17.76 2.18 -0.69
N GLY A 104 -17.41 0.98 -0.25
CA GLY A 104 -17.31 0.63 1.17
C GLY A 104 -15.97 -0.03 1.54
N LYS A 105 -15.71 -0.17 2.83
CA LYS A 105 -14.53 -0.89 3.34
C LYS A 105 -14.65 -2.38 2.99
N GLY A 106 -13.68 -2.89 2.23
CA GLY A 106 -13.70 -4.23 1.66
C GLY A 106 -14.35 -4.34 0.28
N GLN A 107 -14.73 -3.21 -0.34
CA GLN A 107 -15.30 -3.19 -1.69
C GLN A 107 -14.25 -3.64 -2.72
N ARG A 108 -14.70 -4.46 -3.67
CA ARG A 108 -13.95 -4.80 -4.88
C ARG A 108 -14.65 -4.12 -6.05
N GLY A 109 -13.94 -3.28 -6.76
CA GLY A 109 -14.48 -2.46 -7.85
C GLY A 109 -13.59 -2.52 -9.08
N LEU A 110 -14.19 -2.26 -10.24
CA LEU A 110 -13.49 -2.13 -11.51
C LEU A 110 -13.99 -0.87 -12.20
N ILE A 111 -13.08 0.03 -12.55
CA ILE A 111 -13.37 1.21 -13.37
C ILE A 111 -13.09 0.82 -14.81
N VAL A 112 -14.16 0.65 -15.60
CA VAL A 112 -14.07 0.34 -17.02
C VAL A 112 -14.18 1.61 -17.82
N SER A 113 -13.15 1.92 -18.61
CA SER A 113 -13.11 3.17 -19.37
C SER A 113 -12.21 3.04 -20.61
N PRO A 114 -12.57 3.63 -21.75
CA PRO A 114 -11.67 3.67 -22.92
C PRO A 114 -10.44 4.54 -22.64
N PRO A 115 -9.36 4.43 -23.44
CA PRO A 115 -8.20 5.31 -23.31
C PRO A 115 -8.58 6.80 -23.39
N LYS A 116 -7.87 7.67 -22.64
CA LYS A 116 -8.07 9.13 -22.61
C LYS A 116 -9.46 9.59 -22.12
N SER A 117 -10.12 8.80 -21.28
CA SER A 117 -11.45 9.11 -20.70
C SER A 117 -11.39 9.74 -19.30
N GLY A 118 -10.20 10.03 -18.78
CA GLY A 118 -10.03 10.64 -17.46
C GLY A 118 -9.95 9.65 -16.28
N LYS A 119 -9.61 8.37 -16.53
CA LYS A 119 -9.38 7.35 -15.48
C LYS A 119 -8.41 7.84 -14.39
N THR A 120 -7.30 8.45 -14.80
CA THR A 120 -6.26 8.95 -13.88
C THR A 120 -6.80 10.04 -12.97
N MET A 121 -7.51 11.03 -13.51
CA MET A 121 -8.15 12.08 -12.71
C MET A 121 -9.22 11.53 -11.77
N MET A 122 -10.02 10.55 -12.22
CA MET A 122 -11.01 9.90 -11.36
C MET A 122 -10.33 9.16 -10.19
N LEU A 123 -9.24 8.43 -10.44
CA LEU A 123 -8.48 7.75 -9.38
C LEU A 123 -7.84 8.73 -8.40
N GLN A 124 -7.27 9.84 -8.89
CA GLN A 124 -6.74 10.91 -8.04
C GLN A 124 -7.83 11.50 -7.13
N ASN A 125 -9.01 11.80 -7.68
CA ASN A 125 -10.14 12.33 -6.90
C ASN A 125 -10.59 11.34 -5.81
N ILE A 126 -10.68 10.05 -6.13
CA ILE A 126 -11.01 9.00 -5.15
C ILE A 126 -9.94 8.94 -4.04
N ALA A 127 -8.67 8.91 -4.42
CA ALA A 127 -7.55 8.83 -3.49
C ALA A 127 -7.50 10.04 -2.54
N GLN A 128 -7.67 11.25 -3.07
CA GLN A 128 -7.73 12.48 -2.28
C GLN A 128 -8.93 12.50 -1.34
N SER A 129 -10.10 12.05 -1.82
CA SER A 129 -11.31 11.97 -1.00
C SER A 129 -11.15 11.00 0.16
N ILE A 130 -10.56 9.84 -0.09
CA ILE A 130 -10.26 8.86 0.97
C ILE A 130 -9.25 9.42 1.96
N ALA A 131 -8.17 10.06 1.50
CA ALA A 131 -7.16 10.64 2.38
C ALA A 131 -7.72 11.71 3.33
N ILE A 132 -8.67 12.52 2.84
CA ILE A 132 -9.30 13.59 3.63
C ILE A 132 -10.39 13.05 4.57
N ASN A 133 -11.34 12.27 4.03
CA ASN A 133 -12.51 11.83 4.79
C ASN A 133 -12.23 10.62 5.69
N HIS A 134 -11.22 9.82 5.33
CA HIS A 134 -10.86 8.58 6.00
C HIS A 134 -9.35 8.49 6.29
N PRO A 135 -8.77 9.41 7.09
CA PRO A 135 -7.35 9.42 7.41
C PRO A 135 -6.89 8.18 8.18
N GLU A 136 -7.82 7.39 8.73
CA GLU A 136 -7.52 6.10 9.35
C GLU A 136 -7.25 4.98 8.34
N CYS A 137 -7.59 5.17 7.07
CA CYS A 137 -7.35 4.18 6.02
C CYS A 137 -5.91 4.27 5.54
N TYR A 138 -5.23 3.12 5.49
CA TYR A 138 -3.93 3.02 4.84
C TYR A 138 -4.10 3.04 3.32
N LEU A 139 -3.73 4.16 2.69
CA LEU A 139 -3.91 4.38 1.24
C LEU A 139 -2.65 3.97 0.48
N VAL A 140 -2.81 2.96 -0.40
CA VAL A 140 -1.76 2.51 -1.33
C VAL A 140 -2.27 2.69 -2.76
N VAL A 141 -1.47 3.36 -3.59
CA VAL A 141 -1.69 3.47 -5.04
C VAL A 141 -0.62 2.66 -5.76
N LEU A 142 -1.04 1.54 -6.35
CA LEU A 142 -0.18 0.66 -7.13
C LEU A 142 -0.34 0.96 -8.63
N LEU A 143 0.74 1.38 -9.28
CA LEU A 143 0.81 1.64 -10.71
C LEU A 143 1.69 0.58 -11.38
N ILE A 144 1.16 -0.08 -12.41
CA ILE A 144 1.88 -1.14 -13.13
C ILE A 144 1.75 -0.82 -14.61
N ASP A 145 2.87 -0.93 -15.33
CA ASP A 145 2.94 -0.70 -16.78
C ASP A 145 2.41 0.69 -17.19
N GLU A 146 2.55 1.68 -16.28
CA GLU A 146 2.12 3.05 -16.52
C GLU A 146 3.29 3.95 -16.94
N ARG A 147 2.94 5.08 -17.55
CA ARG A 147 3.94 6.04 -18.04
C ARG A 147 4.61 6.81 -16.89
N PRO A 148 5.93 7.10 -16.97
CA PRO A 148 6.65 7.83 -15.92
C PRO A 148 6.04 9.18 -15.54
N GLU A 149 5.49 9.93 -16.52
CA GLU A 149 4.83 11.21 -16.27
C GLU A 149 3.55 11.06 -15.44
N GLU A 150 2.77 10.00 -15.68
CA GLU A 150 1.53 9.71 -14.94
C GLU A 150 1.85 9.23 -13.52
N VAL A 151 2.91 8.42 -13.36
CA VAL A 151 3.45 8.03 -12.05
C VAL A 151 3.86 9.27 -11.26
N THR A 152 4.64 10.16 -11.88
CA THR A 152 5.13 11.38 -11.22
C THR A 152 3.97 12.29 -10.80
N GLU A 153 2.94 12.41 -11.62
CA GLU A 153 1.73 13.18 -11.31
C GLU A 153 0.99 12.60 -10.10
N MET A 154 0.83 11.27 -10.06
CA MET A 154 0.18 10.57 -8.94
C MET A 154 0.95 10.73 -7.63
N MET A 155 2.29 10.58 -7.66
CA MET A 155 3.16 10.76 -6.49
C MET A 155 3.07 12.17 -5.88
N ARG A 156 2.84 13.19 -6.71
CA ARG A 156 2.73 14.58 -6.24
C ARG A 156 1.35 14.94 -5.73
N SER A 157 0.32 14.23 -6.20
CA SER A 157 -1.08 14.59 -5.97
C SER A 157 -1.71 13.82 -4.81
N VAL A 158 -1.30 12.56 -4.60
CA VAL A 158 -1.92 11.68 -3.60
C VAL A 158 -1.15 11.70 -2.28
N GLN A 159 -1.88 11.91 -1.19
CA GLN A 159 -1.38 11.73 0.17
C GLN A 159 -1.52 10.26 0.58
N GLY A 160 -0.55 9.45 0.18
CA GLY A 160 -0.52 8.02 0.47
C GLY A 160 0.76 7.37 -0.03
N GLU A 161 0.86 6.07 0.14
CA GLU A 161 1.98 5.30 -0.39
C GLU A 161 1.76 5.05 -1.89
N VAL A 162 2.63 5.60 -2.74
CA VAL A 162 2.57 5.38 -4.19
C VAL A 162 3.71 4.45 -4.59
N VAL A 163 3.34 3.31 -5.17
CA VAL A 163 4.24 2.23 -5.55
C VAL A 163 4.07 1.99 -7.04
N SER A 164 5.16 1.99 -7.80
CA SER A 164 5.06 1.95 -9.26
C SER A 164 6.11 1.05 -9.93
N SER A 165 5.69 0.40 -11.01
CA SER A 165 6.55 -0.21 -12.02
C SER A 165 6.18 0.39 -13.38
N THR A 166 7.14 0.99 -14.07
CA THR A 166 6.94 1.61 -15.39
C THR A 166 7.05 0.56 -16.51
N PHE A 167 6.52 0.87 -17.69
CA PHE A 167 6.55 -0.04 -18.86
C PHE A 167 7.96 -0.49 -19.32
N ASP A 168 9.02 0.19 -18.89
CA ASP A 168 10.41 -0.17 -19.16
C ASP A 168 10.90 -1.36 -18.32
N GLU A 169 10.18 -1.74 -17.27
CA GLU A 169 10.55 -2.83 -16.36
C GLU A 169 10.09 -4.20 -16.90
N PRO A 170 10.86 -5.28 -16.69
CA PRO A 170 10.44 -6.62 -17.05
C PRO A 170 9.24 -7.10 -16.22
N ALA A 171 8.35 -7.90 -16.83
CA ALA A 171 7.16 -8.45 -16.19
C ALA A 171 7.41 -9.23 -14.88
N THR A 172 8.62 -9.75 -14.66
CA THR A 172 9.01 -10.37 -13.37
C THR A 172 9.02 -9.38 -12.22
N ILE A 173 9.36 -8.12 -12.49
CA ILE A 173 9.33 -7.03 -11.52
C ILE A 173 7.88 -6.65 -11.21
N ASP A 174 7.02 -6.51 -12.23
CA ASP A 174 5.59 -6.24 -12.03
C ASP A 174 4.91 -7.26 -11.13
N LEU A 175 5.15 -8.56 -11.40
CA LEU A 175 4.62 -9.66 -10.59
C LEU A 175 5.16 -9.61 -9.15
N GLY A 176 6.45 -9.34 -8.99
CA GLY A 176 7.07 -9.20 -7.67
C GLY A 176 6.47 -8.04 -6.88
N LEU A 177 6.25 -6.91 -7.54
CA LEU A 177 5.67 -5.70 -6.95
C LEU A 177 4.23 -5.93 -6.50
N ASN A 178 3.40 -6.47 -7.39
CA ASN A 178 2.00 -6.75 -7.11
C ASN A 178 1.85 -7.73 -5.92
N ASN A 179 2.64 -8.80 -5.90
CA ASN A 179 2.64 -9.76 -4.80
C ASN A 179 3.02 -9.08 -3.48
N LEU A 180 4.06 -8.23 -3.48
CA LEU A 180 4.50 -7.61 -2.25
C LEU A 180 3.52 -6.54 -1.76
N ALA A 181 2.97 -5.71 -2.65
CA ALA A 181 1.93 -4.74 -2.29
C ALA A 181 0.69 -5.44 -1.70
N THR A 182 0.32 -6.60 -2.25
CA THR A 182 -0.75 -7.45 -1.71
C THR A 182 -0.40 -7.98 -0.32
N CYS A 183 0.83 -8.45 -0.12
CA CYS A 183 1.28 -8.91 1.19
C CYS A 183 1.31 -7.78 2.24
N VAL A 184 1.76 -6.57 1.86
CA VAL A 184 1.77 -5.40 2.75
C VAL A 184 0.34 -5.01 3.15
N THR A 185 -0.57 -4.93 2.18
CA THR A 185 -1.97 -4.61 2.47
C THR A 185 -2.65 -5.66 3.35
N ASN A 186 -2.37 -6.95 3.14
CA ASN A 186 -2.86 -8.01 4.02
C ASN A 186 -2.30 -7.87 5.46
N GLY A 187 -1.01 -7.58 5.62
CA GLY A 187 -0.39 -7.38 6.93
C GLY A 187 -0.94 -6.18 7.71
N VAL A 188 -1.46 -5.17 7.02
CA VAL A 188 -2.16 -4.03 7.64
C VAL A 188 -3.60 -4.39 8.03
N VAL A 189 -4.22 -5.37 7.36
CA VAL A 189 -5.59 -5.84 7.69
C VAL A 189 -5.57 -6.81 8.88
N GLU A 190 -4.51 -7.60 9.03
CA GLU A 190 -4.28 -8.51 10.18
C GLU A 190 -4.04 -7.76 11.51
#